data_AF-A0A962WX98-F1
#
_entry.id   AF-A0A962WX98-F1
#
_cell.length_a   1.000
_cell.length_b   1.000
_cell.length_c   1.000
_cell.angle_alpha   90.00
_cell.angle_beta   90.00
_cell.angle_gamma   90.00
#
_symmetry.space_group_name_H-M   'P 1'
#
loop_
_entity.id
_entity.type
_entity.pdbx_description
1 polymer ?
#
loop_
_entity_poly.entity_id
_entity_poly.type
_entity_poly.pdbx_seq_one_letter_code
_entity_poly.pdbx_strand_id
1 'polypeptide(L)'
;LVNPVPVSACRALDAKFIIAVNLNGQLTSKRIDRQRESSRARRIALEGLAKDWLPDSLKKNANNLIERTLTSADDTPSYTDVMIGAVNIMQDRITRSRMAGDPPDILLAPRLGHLGFMDYDRASESIQEGRDSVIRMLPAITDLFSRLDDPV
;
A
#
# COMPACT_ATOMS: atom_id res chain seq x y z
N LEU A 1 -9.63 -13.51 -8.49
CA LEU A 1 -8.28 -13.53 -7.87
C LEU A 1 -8.32 -14.43 -6.65
N VAL A 2 -7.82 -15.66 -6.72
CA VAL A 2 -8.11 -16.70 -5.71
C VAL A 2 -6.89 -17.10 -4.85
N ASN A 3 -5.69 -16.80 -5.32
CA ASN A 3 -4.45 -17.15 -4.63
C ASN A 3 -3.33 -16.16 -4.99
N PRO A 4 -3.27 -14.97 -4.36
CA PRO A 4 -2.33 -13.92 -4.75
C PRO A 4 -0.87 -14.29 -4.50
N VAL A 5 -0.61 -15.12 -3.48
CA VAL A 5 0.72 -15.65 -3.14
C VAL A 5 0.61 -17.19 -3.04
N PRO A 6 0.99 -17.94 -4.08
CA PRO A 6 0.61 -19.35 -4.22
C PRO A 6 1.53 -20.32 -3.45
N VAL A 7 1.66 -20.15 -2.14
CA VAL A 7 2.50 -21.00 -1.27
C VAL A 7 2.12 -22.47 -1.35
N SER A 8 0.83 -22.78 -1.28
CA SER A 8 0.33 -24.16 -1.33
C SER A 8 0.64 -24.86 -2.65
N ALA A 9 0.70 -24.13 -3.76
CA ALA A 9 1.09 -24.69 -5.06
C ALA A 9 2.57 -25.08 -5.06
N CYS A 10 3.45 -24.20 -4.55
CA CYS A 10 4.88 -24.53 -4.42
C CYS A 10 5.09 -25.74 -3.50
N ARG A 11 4.34 -25.84 -2.40
CA ARG A 11 4.42 -26.97 -1.48
C ARG A 11 3.95 -28.28 -2.13
N ALA A 12 2.89 -28.23 -2.95
CA ALA A 12 2.42 -29.39 -3.71
C ALA A 12 3.43 -29.85 -4.80
N LEU A 13 4.36 -28.97 -5.19
CA LEU A 13 5.45 -29.28 -6.12
C LEU A 13 6.71 -29.78 -5.41
N ASP A 14 6.61 -30.22 -4.14
CA ASP A 14 7.74 -30.70 -3.32
C ASP A 14 8.89 -29.69 -3.19
N ALA A 15 8.57 -28.38 -3.20
CA ALA A 15 9.55 -27.37 -2.87
C ALA A 15 10.06 -27.60 -1.43
N LYS A 16 11.38 -27.83 -1.29
CA LYS A 16 12.03 -27.99 0.02
C LYS A 16 11.84 -26.77 0.92
N PHE A 17 11.90 -25.59 0.31
CA PHE A 17 11.72 -24.30 0.96
C PHE A 17 10.98 -23.34 0.04
N ILE A 18 10.19 -22.46 0.64
CA ILE A 18 9.35 -21.48 -0.04
C ILE A 18 9.64 -20.09 0.52
N ILE A 19 10.25 -19.26 -0.34
CA ILE A 19 10.41 -17.83 -0.09
C ILE A 19 9.29 -17.11 -0.84
N ALA A 20 8.29 -16.65 -0.11
CA ALA A 20 7.17 -15.91 -0.65
C ALA A 20 7.48 -14.41 -0.73
N VAL A 21 6.98 -13.76 -1.79
CA VAL A 21 7.03 -12.29 -1.93
C VAL A 21 5.61 -11.75 -1.98
N ASN A 22 5.23 -10.94 -1.00
CA ASN A 22 3.94 -10.26 -0.93
C ASN A 22 4.11 -8.76 -1.19
N LEU A 23 3.75 -8.31 -2.39
CA LEU A 23 3.80 -6.89 -2.78
C LEU A 23 2.65 -6.06 -2.17
N ASN A 24 1.61 -6.71 -1.66
CA ASN A 24 0.38 -6.06 -1.21
C ASN A 24 0.38 -5.71 0.28
N GLY A 25 1.37 -6.17 1.06
CA GLY A 25 1.35 -6.13 2.53
C GLY A 25 1.26 -4.72 3.16
N GLN A 26 1.40 -3.64 2.40
CA GLN A 26 1.34 -2.25 2.89
C GLN A 26 0.43 -1.32 2.07
N LEU A 27 -0.25 -1.84 1.04
CA LEU A 27 -1.01 -1.00 0.11
C LEU A 27 -2.30 -0.44 0.72
N THR A 28 -2.90 -1.13 1.68
CA THR A 28 -4.23 -0.80 2.23
C THR A 28 -4.19 0.33 3.26
N SER A 29 -3.19 0.36 4.16
CA SER A 29 -3.18 1.29 5.28
C SER A 29 -2.65 2.68 4.92
N LYS A 30 -1.59 2.76 4.09
CA LYS A 30 -0.91 4.04 3.80
C LYS A 30 -1.63 4.93 2.79
N ARG A 31 -2.44 4.37 1.89
CA ARG A 31 -3.19 5.16 0.90
C ARG A 31 -4.31 5.97 1.55
N ILE A 32 -5.02 5.37 2.51
CA ILE A 32 -6.14 6.04 3.21
C ILE A 32 -5.60 7.22 4.05
N ASP A 33 -4.49 7.03 4.78
CA ASP A 33 -3.90 8.11 5.58
C ASP A 33 -3.33 9.25 4.71
N ARG A 34 -2.61 8.92 3.63
CA ARG A 34 -2.10 9.96 2.71
C ARG A 34 -3.19 10.77 2.04
N GLN A 35 -4.28 10.11 1.64
CA GLN A 35 -5.43 10.79 1.03
C GLN A 35 -6.09 11.73 2.03
N ARG A 36 -6.23 11.30 3.30
CA ARG A 36 -6.74 12.16 4.39
C ARG A 36 -5.82 13.33 4.72
N GLU A 37 -4.51 13.11 4.78
CA GLU A 37 -3.53 14.16 5.05
C GLU A 37 -3.47 15.20 3.93
N SER A 38 -3.47 14.76 2.67
CA SER A 38 -3.50 15.64 1.48
C SER A 38 -4.76 16.51 1.47
N SER A 39 -5.94 15.89 1.66
CA SER A 39 -7.22 16.62 1.75
C SER A 39 -7.25 17.61 2.91
N ARG A 40 -6.62 17.29 4.05
CA ARG A 40 -6.56 18.17 5.22
C ARG A 40 -5.61 19.34 5.01
N ALA A 41 -4.41 19.10 4.48
CA ALA A 41 -3.42 20.14 4.21
C ALA A 41 -3.92 21.16 3.17
N ARG A 42 -4.60 20.68 2.12
CA ARG A 42 -5.18 21.55 1.09
C ARG A 42 -6.31 22.42 1.65
N ARG A 43 -7.16 21.88 2.52
CA ARG A 43 -8.22 22.63 3.24
C ARG A 43 -7.64 23.78 4.06
N ILE A 44 -6.60 23.49 4.85
CA ILE A 44 -5.92 24.48 5.71
C ILE A 44 -5.27 25.59 4.85
N ALA A 45 -4.62 25.24 3.75
CA ALA A 45 -3.99 26.22 2.85
C ALA A 45 -5.02 27.16 2.19
N LEU A 46 -6.15 26.61 1.73
CA LEU A 46 -7.24 27.38 1.13
C LEU A 46 -7.96 28.27 2.15
N GLU A 47 -8.18 27.78 3.38
CA GLU A 47 -8.73 28.58 4.48
C GLU A 47 -7.80 29.74 4.86
N GLY A 48 -6.48 29.51 4.88
CA GLY A 48 -5.48 30.53 5.14
C GLY A 48 -5.49 31.63 4.07
N LEU A 49 -5.48 31.24 2.79
CA LEU A 49 -5.62 32.18 1.68
C LEU A 49 -6.94 32.96 1.79
N ALA A 50 -8.08 32.29 1.96
CA ALA A 50 -9.40 32.93 2.08
C ALA A 50 -9.50 33.97 3.20
N LYS A 51 -8.79 33.78 4.31
CA LYS A 51 -8.74 34.73 5.42
C LYS A 51 -7.97 36.00 5.11
N ASP A 52 -6.95 35.93 4.25
CA ASP A 52 -6.04 37.04 3.96
C ASP A 52 -6.57 38.01 2.90
N TRP A 53 -7.40 37.56 1.94
CA TRP A 53 -7.89 38.44 0.85
C TRP A 53 -9.34 38.96 1.01
N LEU A 54 -10.08 38.53 2.05
CA LEU A 54 -11.52 38.83 2.15
C LEU A 54 -11.88 39.74 3.35
N PRO A 55 -12.67 40.82 3.18
CA PRO A 55 -13.12 41.68 4.28
C PRO A 55 -14.17 41.00 5.19
N ASP A 56 -14.18 41.36 6.48
CA ASP A 56 -14.92 40.66 7.56
C ASP A 56 -16.44 40.46 7.32
N SER A 57 -17.08 41.37 6.58
CA SER A 57 -18.52 41.29 6.25
C SER A 57 -18.86 40.23 5.19
N LEU A 58 -17.88 39.84 4.34
CA LEU A 58 -18.03 38.83 3.29
C LEU A 58 -17.57 37.43 3.77
N LYS A 59 -16.75 37.36 4.82
CA LYS A 59 -16.23 36.09 5.39
C LYS A 59 -17.33 35.10 5.75
N LYS A 60 -18.47 35.55 6.28
CA LYS A 60 -19.56 34.67 6.73
C LYS A 60 -20.27 33.95 5.57
N ASN A 61 -20.47 34.62 4.44
CA ASN A 61 -21.15 34.02 3.29
C ASN A 61 -20.17 33.26 2.38
N ALA A 62 -18.93 33.75 2.28
CA ALA A 62 -17.87 33.06 1.53
C ALA A 62 -17.46 31.76 2.19
N ASN A 63 -17.37 31.68 3.52
CA ASN A 63 -17.07 30.43 4.22
C ASN A 63 -18.09 29.33 3.89
N ASN A 64 -19.40 29.61 3.92
CA ASN A 64 -20.44 28.62 3.59
C ASN A 64 -20.42 28.19 2.10
N LEU A 65 -19.96 29.06 1.20
CA LEU A 65 -19.82 28.76 -0.23
C LEU A 65 -18.55 27.95 -0.52
N ILE A 66 -17.42 28.35 0.05
CA ILE A 66 -16.13 27.65 -0.01
C ILE A 66 -16.25 26.27 0.63
N GLU A 67 -16.93 26.15 1.77
CA GLU A 67 -17.18 24.86 2.43
C GLU A 67 -18.02 23.93 1.55
N ARG A 68 -19.01 24.43 0.80
CA ARG A 68 -19.82 23.64 -0.14
C ARG A 68 -19.10 23.27 -1.44
N THR A 69 -18.25 24.13 -1.98
CA THR A 69 -17.48 23.82 -3.20
C THR A 69 -16.25 22.96 -2.92
N LEU A 70 -15.60 23.11 -1.76
CA LEU A 70 -14.48 22.26 -1.34
C LEU A 70 -14.94 20.85 -0.93
N THR A 71 -16.14 20.70 -0.36
CA THR A 71 -16.69 19.37 -0.02
C THR A 71 -17.16 18.57 -1.24
N SER A 72 -17.42 19.23 -2.38
CA SER A 72 -18.07 18.58 -3.53
C SER A 72 -17.13 18.14 -4.65
N ALA A 73 -15.88 18.63 -4.72
CA ALA A 73 -15.03 18.42 -5.90
C ALA A 73 -13.82 17.47 -5.70
N ASP A 74 -13.24 17.36 -4.50
CA ASP A 74 -11.94 16.68 -4.31
C ASP A 74 -11.90 15.62 -3.18
N ASP A 75 -12.98 15.42 -2.42
CA ASP A 75 -12.99 14.52 -1.24
C ASP A 75 -13.54 13.11 -1.50
N THR A 76 -14.04 12.82 -2.69
CA THR A 76 -14.62 11.50 -3.01
C THR A 76 -13.64 10.70 -3.89
N PRO A 77 -13.21 9.49 -3.47
CA PRO A 77 -12.33 8.67 -4.28
C PRO A 77 -12.96 8.39 -5.65
N SER A 78 -12.15 8.42 -6.72
CA SER A 78 -12.62 8.01 -8.04
C SER A 78 -13.12 6.56 -8.00
N TYR A 79 -14.08 6.19 -8.85
CA TYR A 79 -14.49 4.80 -9.02
C TYR A 79 -13.31 3.87 -9.26
N THR A 80 -12.29 4.33 -9.98
CA THR A 80 -11.05 3.57 -10.22
C THR A 80 -10.29 3.31 -8.92
N ASP A 81 -10.18 4.32 -8.05
CA ASP A 81 -9.46 4.22 -6.78
C ASP A 81 -10.21 3.30 -5.81
N VAL A 82 -11.54 3.38 -5.78
CA VAL A 82 -12.39 2.47 -5.00
C VAL A 82 -12.22 1.03 -5.47
N MET A 83 -12.27 0.79 -6.79
CA MET A 83 -12.12 -0.56 -7.35
C MET A 83 -10.73 -1.14 -7.06
N ILE A 84 -9.66 -0.37 -7.26
CA ILE A 84 -8.29 -0.80 -6.94
C ILE A 84 -8.16 -1.08 -5.44
N GLY A 85 -8.71 -0.20 -4.59
CA GLY A 85 -8.74 -0.39 -3.14
C GLY A 85 -9.46 -1.67 -2.72
N ALA A 86 -10.64 -1.93 -3.28
CA ALA A 86 -11.42 -3.14 -3.02
C ALA A 86 -10.66 -4.40 -3.44
N VAL A 87 -10.02 -4.39 -4.61
CA VAL A 87 -9.15 -5.49 -5.04
C VAL A 87 -8.04 -5.72 -4.02
N ASN A 88 -7.29 -4.68 -3.64
CA ASN A 88 -6.20 -4.80 -2.67
C ASN A 88 -6.66 -5.37 -1.31
N ILE A 89 -7.80 -4.92 -0.81
CA ILE A 89 -8.41 -5.44 0.43
C ILE A 89 -8.75 -6.94 0.27
N MET A 90 -9.37 -7.32 -0.85
CA MET A 90 -9.66 -8.72 -1.13
C MET A 90 -8.39 -9.56 -1.24
N GLN A 91 -7.34 -9.07 -1.92
CA GLN A 91 -6.08 -9.80 -2.05
C GLN A 91 -5.42 -10.00 -0.69
N ASP A 92 -5.36 -8.96 0.16
CA ASP A 92 -4.74 -9.05 1.48
C ASP A 92 -5.50 -10.04 2.38
N ARG A 93 -6.84 -9.98 2.38
CA ARG A 93 -7.67 -10.91 3.13
C ARG A 93 -7.46 -12.37 2.69
N ILE A 94 -7.44 -12.61 1.39
CA ILE A 94 -7.20 -13.96 0.83
C ILE A 94 -5.79 -14.42 1.16
N THR A 95 -4.79 -13.56 1.00
CA THR A 95 -3.38 -13.88 1.26
C THR A 95 -3.17 -14.23 2.73
N ARG A 96 -3.70 -13.43 3.66
CA ARG A 96 -3.63 -13.69 5.10
C ARG A 96 -4.35 -14.99 5.48
N SER A 97 -5.53 -15.23 4.91
CA SER A 97 -6.28 -16.47 5.15
C SER A 97 -5.52 -17.70 4.65
N ARG A 98 -4.84 -17.61 3.50
CA ARG A 98 -4.03 -18.69 2.95
C ARG A 98 -2.77 -18.92 3.78
N MET A 99 -2.04 -17.86 4.13
CA MET A 99 -0.82 -17.95 4.94
C MET A 99 -1.08 -18.52 6.35
N ALA A 100 -2.29 -18.34 6.90
CA ALA A 100 -2.65 -18.93 8.18
C ALA A 100 -2.75 -20.46 8.12
N GLY A 101 -3.09 -21.05 6.97
CA GLY A 101 -3.10 -22.50 6.76
C GLY A 101 -1.79 -23.02 6.17
N ASP A 102 -1.30 -22.32 5.14
CA ASP A 102 -0.11 -22.67 4.37
C ASP A 102 0.94 -21.54 4.48
N PRO A 103 1.68 -21.45 5.60
CA PRO A 103 2.72 -20.43 5.75
C PRO A 103 3.93 -20.76 4.87
N PRO A 104 4.57 -19.76 4.25
CA PRO A 104 5.89 -19.91 3.63
C PRO A 104 6.99 -19.97 4.69
N ASP A 105 8.17 -20.45 4.32
CA ASP A 105 9.33 -20.47 5.22
C ASP A 105 9.89 -19.07 5.46
N ILE A 106 9.92 -18.25 4.41
CA ILE A 106 10.27 -16.83 4.50
C ILE A 106 9.22 -16.02 3.74
N LEU A 107 8.79 -14.91 4.35
CA LEU A 107 7.93 -13.92 3.70
C LEU A 107 8.68 -12.59 3.52
N LEU A 108 8.89 -12.21 2.27
CA LEU A 108 9.36 -10.88 1.88
C LEU A 108 8.16 -9.97 1.64
N ALA A 109 8.13 -8.81 2.30
CA ALA A 109 7.08 -7.81 2.13
C ALA A 109 7.71 -6.42 1.86
N PRO A 110 8.07 -6.13 0.60
CA PRO A 110 8.65 -4.83 0.21
C PRO A 110 7.73 -3.66 0.56
N ARG A 111 8.32 -2.52 0.93
CA ARG A 111 7.61 -1.30 1.36
C ARG A 111 7.19 -0.46 0.15
N LEU A 112 6.19 -0.92 -0.59
CA LEU A 112 5.69 -0.26 -1.81
C LEU A 112 4.42 0.58 -1.60
N GLY A 113 4.00 0.78 -0.35
CA GLY A 113 2.74 1.46 0.01
C GLY A 113 2.57 2.87 -0.55
N HIS A 114 3.66 3.50 -0.96
CA HIS A 114 3.73 4.85 -1.51
C HIS A 114 3.72 4.92 -3.03
N LEU A 115 3.78 3.79 -3.72
CA LEU A 115 3.69 3.70 -5.17
C LEU A 115 2.23 3.53 -5.62
N GLY A 116 1.85 4.28 -6.65
CA GLY A 116 0.63 4.12 -7.40
C GLY A 116 0.62 2.81 -8.20
N PHE A 117 -0.57 2.39 -8.63
CA PHE A 117 -0.68 1.21 -9.51
C PHE A 117 -0.10 1.49 -10.91
N MET A 118 -0.08 2.76 -11.33
CA MET A 118 0.35 3.21 -12.66
C MET A 118 1.68 3.98 -12.65
N ASP A 119 2.44 3.94 -11.54
CA ASP A 119 3.72 4.67 -11.38
C ASP A 119 4.88 3.96 -12.11
N TYR A 120 4.73 3.72 -13.42
CA TYR A 120 5.71 2.97 -14.22
C TYR A 120 7.04 3.72 -14.40
N ASP A 121 7.03 5.04 -14.29
CA ASP A 121 8.21 5.91 -14.30
C ASP A 121 9.12 5.68 -13.09
N ARG A 122 8.58 5.13 -11.99
CA ARG A 122 9.30 4.87 -10.72
C ARG A 122 9.78 3.43 -10.59
N ALA A 123 9.95 2.73 -11.71
CA ALA A 123 10.40 1.34 -11.73
C ALA A 123 11.74 1.15 -10.99
N SER A 124 12.70 2.05 -11.19
CA SER A 124 14.01 1.99 -10.53
C SER A 124 13.91 1.96 -9.00
N GLU A 125 13.03 2.79 -8.44
CA GLU A 125 12.74 2.86 -7.01
C GLU A 125 12.13 1.55 -6.50
N SER A 126 11.16 0.99 -7.23
CA SER A 126 10.51 -0.28 -6.85
C SER A 126 11.48 -1.47 -6.86
N ILE A 127 12.40 -1.52 -7.83
CA ILE A 127 13.42 -2.57 -7.93
C ILE A 127 14.41 -2.43 -6.77
N GLN A 128 14.82 -1.21 -6.44
CA GLN A 128 15.73 -0.97 -5.32
C GLN A 128 15.09 -1.38 -4.00
N GLU A 129 13.83 -1.02 -3.74
CA GLU A 129 13.11 -1.45 -2.54
C GLU A 129 12.96 -2.99 -2.49
N GLY A 130 12.83 -3.65 -3.64
CA GLY A 130 12.89 -5.11 -3.74
C GLY A 130 14.23 -5.68 -3.26
N ARG A 131 15.35 -5.12 -3.72
CA ARG A 131 16.70 -5.50 -3.26
C ARG A 131 16.88 -5.24 -1.77
N ASP A 132 16.48 -4.07 -1.31
CA ASP A 132 16.57 -3.69 0.10
C ASP A 132 15.72 -4.62 0.98
N SER A 133 14.57 -5.08 0.47
CA SER A 133 13.75 -6.08 1.17
C SER A 133 14.43 -7.43 1.33
N VAL A 134 15.19 -7.87 0.32
CA VAL A 134 16.01 -9.09 0.42
C VAL A 134 17.16 -8.87 1.40
N ILE A 135 17.87 -7.74 1.31
CA ILE A 135 18.99 -7.41 2.20
C ILE A 135 18.54 -7.37 3.67
N ARG A 136 17.36 -6.79 3.96
CA ARG A 136 16.80 -6.80 5.32
C ARG A 136 16.52 -8.20 5.86
N MET A 137 16.22 -9.16 4.98
CA MET A 137 15.93 -10.55 5.34
C MET A 137 17.14 -11.47 5.14
N LEU A 138 18.28 -10.95 4.69
CA LEU A 138 19.46 -11.73 4.36
C LEU A 138 19.88 -12.69 5.49
N PRO A 139 19.87 -12.30 6.78
CA PRO A 139 20.22 -13.22 7.87
C PRO A 139 19.30 -14.46 7.93
N ALA A 140 17.99 -14.27 7.77
CA ALA A 140 17.03 -15.38 7.78
C ALA A 140 17.15 -16.25 6.53
N ILE A 141 17.41 -15.64 5.37
CA ILE A 141 17.66 -16.37 4.12
C ILE A 141 18.92 -17.23 4.26
N THR A 142 20.02 -16.66 4.74
CA THR A 142 21.28 -17.40 4.92
C THR A 142 21.12 -18.55 5.92
N ASP A 143 20.40 -18.35 7.02
CA ASP A 143 20.09 -19.42 7.99
C ASP A 143 19.21 -20.54 7.39
N LEU A 144 18.32 -20.20 6.46
CA LEU A 144 17.53 -21.19 5.73
C LEU A 144 18.41 -22.04 4.80
N PHE A 145 19.34 -21.40 4.10
CA PHE A 145 20.25 -22.06 3.16
C PHE A 145 21.32 -22.89 3.87
N SER A 146 21.82 -22.49 5.05
CA SER A 146 22.77 -23.32 5.79
C SER A 146 22.19 -24.68 6.20
N ARG A 147 20.87 -24.75 6.45
CA ARG A 147 20.14 -25.99 6.72
C ARG A 147 19.95 -26.89 5.50
N LEU A 148 20.16 -26.38 4.28
CA LEU A 148 20.18 -27.19 3.06
C LEU A 148 21.49 -27.95 2.87
N ASP A 149 22.58 -27.35 3.33
CA ASP A 149 23.94 -27.88 3.16
C ASP A 149 24.31 -28.93 4.23
N ASP A 150 23.48 -29.10 5.26
CA ASP A 150 23.63 -30.14 6.29
C ASP A 150 22.86 -31.40 5.86
N PRO A 151 23.54 -32.48 5.42
CA PRO A 151 22.87 -33.72 5.06
C PRO A 151 22.47 -34.44 6.35
N VAL A 152 21.17 -34.50 6.63
CA VAL A 152 20.60 -35.55 7.50
C VAL A 152 20.72 -36.90 6.82
#